data_AF-A0A372ZMD5-F1
#
_entry.id   AF-A0A372ZMD5-F1
#
_cell.length_a   1.000
_cell.length_b   1.000
_cell.length_c   1.000
_cell.angle_alpha   90.00
_cell.angle_beta   90.00
_cell.angle_gamma   90.00
#
_symmetry.space_group_name_H-M   'P 1'
#
loop_
_entity.id
_entity.type
_entity.pdbx_description
1 polymer ?
#
loop_
_entity_poly.entity_id
_entity_poly.type
_entity_poly.pdbx_seq_one_letter_code
_entity_poly.pdbx_strand_id
1 'polypeptide(L)'
;MPTLTPGRTAPWLRLLAALLVTCCAALGLAAAPARAAAPAASAALAACASPQQCLTIKSLSNGRQLDVQNGNMGDGAYIVTNSAPGYHQSWRLNVDPSDYTFTIVNNDTGKCIDLAFLTPALRQQTCAGQASQRWFLQPAPGGGDAFMIRHAGDNTCLDLLLGGNYDDAWTDQYACNGTANQQWATGFAQAARNLAVDHAAKQCQKNISACSWATKSEAPAAPLPRVCASAIWFNNTSSTVQQSFAVTDTSGWSNTIGTELGSDIGGGAEGVFKASVKTGISFQNVWSGSRSVNNSVTVTVPQQQYGWVTLAELARKVTGTWTFDAQGFPWTADDTITIPVTSDPNGGATLYIANTSATFSSCS
;
A
#
# COMPACT_ATOMS: atom_id res chain seq x y z
N MET A 1 1.86 -39.94 51.43
CA MET A 1 1.85 -41.00 52.47
C MET A 1 0.67 -41.92 52.18
N PRO A 2 0.83 -43.25 52.14
CA PRO A 2 2.07 -44.03 52.25
C PRO A 2 2.91 -43.91 50.92
N THR A 3 3.51 -44.88 50.20
CA THR A 3 3.49 -46.37 50.25
C THR A 3 4.72 -46.99 49.55
N LEU A 4 4.97 -48.27 49.87
CA LEU A 4 5.84 -49.28 49.25
C LEU A 4 6.25 -49.12 47.78
N THR A 5 7.52 -49.43 47.47
CA THR A 5 7.89 -50.63 46.66
C THR A 5 9.41 -50.95 46.76
N PRO A 6 9.88 -52.18 46.46
CA PRO A 6 11.24 -52.63 46.80
C PRO A 6 12.11 -53.10 45.59
N GLY A 7 13.37 -53.45 45.88
CA GLY A 7 14.03 -54.61 45.26
C GLY A 7 15.00 -54.36 44.09
N ARG A 8 16.31 -54.55 44.33
CA ARG A 8 17.31 -54.83 43.29
C ARG A 8 17.61 -56.33 43.25
N THR A 9 17.49 -56.98 42.09
CA THR A 9 18.20 -58.25 41.80
C THR A 9 18.55 -58.37 40.31
N ALA A 10 19.60 -59.15 40.05
CA ALA A 10 20.07 -59.70 38.78
C ALA A 10 20.82 -61.03 39.16
N PRO A 11 21.39 -61.84 38.24
CA PRO A 11 21.45 -61.74 36.78
C PRO A 11 21.15 -63.08 36.03
N TRP A 12 21.40 -63.10 34.71
CA TRP A 12 21.83 -64.24 33.85
C TRP A 12 21.05 -65.58 33.83
N LEU A 13 20.66 -66.00 32.61
CA LEU A 13 21.00 -67.33 32.06
C LEU A 13 20.93 -67.30 30.51
N ARG A 14 21.28 -68.41 29.82
CA ARG A 14 21.66 -68.42 28.39
C ARG A 14 20.97 -69.52 27.54
N LEU A 15 20.98 -69.29 26.22
CA LEU A 15 21.14 -70.24 25.08
C LEU A 15 19.95 -71.00 24.47
N LEU A 16 20.02 -71.11 23.12
CA LEU A 16 19.35 -72.05 22.18
C LEU A 16 17.84 -71.81 21.91
N ALA A 17 17.28 -72.06 20.71
CA ALA A 17 17.81 -72.65 19.46
C ALA A 17 17.24 -71.98 18.16
N ALA A 18 17.66 -72.45 16.99
CA ALA A 18 17.11 -72.10 15.66
C ALA A 18 15.93 -73.05 15.26
N LEU A 19 15.25 -73.01 14.10
CA LEU A 19 15.52 -72.49 12.74
C LEU A 19 14.18 -72.36 11.93
N LEU A 20 14.25 -72.09 10.61
CA LEU A 20 13.22 -72.20 9.55
C LEU A 20 12.28 -71.00 9.21
N VAL A 21 12.84 -70.09 8.39
CA VAL A 21 12.34 -69.65 7.06
C VAL A 21 10.82 -69.59 6.78
N THR A 22 10.34 -68.39 6.44
CA THR A 22 9.43 -68.16 5.30
C THR A 22 9.59 -66.72 4.78
N CYS A 23 9.22 -66.46 3.52
CA CYS A 23 9.59 -65.23 2.80
C CYS A 23 8.49 -64.15 2.81
N CYS A 24 8.87 -62.89 3.02
CA CYS A 24 8.27 -61.74 2.33
C CYS A 24 9.18 -60.51 2.40
N ALA A 25 8.96 -59.52 1.52
CA ALA A 25 9.96 -58.48 1.21
C ALA A 25 9.79 -57.15 1.98
N ALA A 26 10.92 -56.50 2.29
CA ALA A 26 11.03 -55.07 2.54
C ALA A 26 12.45 -54.60 2.14
N LEU A 27 12.58 -53.44 1.48
CA LEU A 27 13.89 -52.90 1.08
C LEU A 27 14.55 -52.17 2.25
N GLY A 28 15.74 -52.62 2.66
CA GLY A 28 16.55 -51.91 3.64
C GLY A 28 17.36 -50.78 2.99
N LEU A 29 16.91 -49.52 3.12
CA LEU A 29 17.77 -48.38 2.86
C LEU A 29 18.78 -48.21 4.02
N ALA A 30 20.05 -48.03 3.70
CA ALA A 30 21.09 -47.75 4.68
C ALA A 30 20.98 -46.32 5.20
N ALA A 31 20.41 -46.15 6.39
CA ALA A 31 20.33 -44.86 7.07
C ALA A 31 21.70 -44.44 7.63
N ALA A 32 22.50 -43.75 6.81
CA ALA A 32 23.61 -42.96 7.34
C ALA A 32 23.07 -41.83 8.24
N PRO A 33 23.75 -41.47 9.35
CA PRO A 33 23.31 -40.38 10.19
C PRO A 33 23.39 -39.07 9.40
N ALA A 34 22.22 -38.50 9.07
CA ALA A 34 22.14 -37.20 8.42
C ALA A 34 22.78 -36.15 9.34
N ARG A 35 23.99 -35.72 8.97
CA ARG A 35 24.70 -34.64 9.65
C ARG A 35 23.90 -33.36 9.41
N ALA A 36 23.04 -33.02 10.37
CA ALA A 36 22.22 -31.82 10.30
C ALA A 36 23.13 -30.60 10.11
N ALA A 37 23.16 -30.09 8.89
CA ALA A 37 23.72 -28.77 8.63
C ALA A 37 22.88 -27.80 9.45
N ALA A 38 23.51 -27.08 10.37
CA ALA A 38 22.86 -25.91 10.96
C ALA A 38 22.41 -25.03 9.77
N PRO A 39 21.15 -24.53 9.76
CA PRO A 39 20.72 -23.65 8.69
C PRO A 39 21.66 -22.45 8.69
N ALA A 40 22.45 -22.33 7.63
CA ALA A 40 23.37 -21.21 7.49
C ALA A 40 22.54 -19.93 7.59
N ALA A 41 22.95 -19.01 8.47
CA ALA A 41 22.26 -17.75 8.71
C ALA A 41 22.45 -16.77 7.53
N SER A 42 22.07 -17.22 6.34
CA SER A 42 21.99 -16.44 5.11
C SER A 42 20.59 -15.81 5.00
N ALA A 43 20.13 -15.21 6.10
CA ALA A 43 19.22 -14.09 6.03
C ALA A 43 20.01 -12.96 5.35
N ALA A 44 20.06 -12.98 4.03
CA ALA A 44 20.69 -11.94 3.25
C ALA A 44 20.05 -10.61 3.64
N LEU A 45 20.88 -9.59 3.92
CA LEU A 45 20.42 -8.21 4.05
C LEU A 45 19.51 -7.91 2.86
N ALA A 46 18.23 -7.66 3.12
CA ALA A 46 17.23 -7.56 2.08
C ALA A 46 17.52 -6.29 1.26
N ALA A 47 18.18 -6.46 0.11
CA ALA A 47 18.52 -5.37 -0.77
C ALA A 47 17.24 -4.61 -1.15
N CYS A 48 17.31 -3.27 -1.04
CA CYS A 48 16.20 -2.33 -1.07
C CYS A 48 15.27 -2.52 -2.29
N ALA A 49 14.26 -3.38 -2.19
CA ALA A 49 13.45 -3.77 -3.34
C ALA A 49 12.33 -2.76 -3.66
N SER A 50 12.08 -1.80 -2.76
CA SER A 50 11.28 -0.62 -3.04
C SER A 50 11.79 0.62 -2.27
N PRO A 51 11.39 1.84 -2.66
CA PRO A 51 11.75 3.07 -1.94
C PRO A 51 11.28 3.12 -0.48
N GLN A 52 10.31 2.28 -0.09
CA GLN A 52 9.81 2.15 1.27
C GLN A 52 10.66 1.20 2.15
N GLN A 53 11.71 0.56 1.61
CA GLN A 53 12.49 -0.47 2.30
C GLN A 53 13.87 -0.06 2.82
N CYS A 54 14.41 1.09 2.43
CA CYS A 54 15.70 1.60 2.91
C CYS A 54 15.63 3.12 3.10
N LEU A 55 14.97 3.53 4.18
CA LEU A 55 14.68 4.93 4.50
C LEU A 55 15.79 5.50 5.38
N THR A 56 16.35 6.62 4.96
CA THR A 56 16.97 7.60 5.87
C THR A 56 15.87 8.55 6.32
N ILE A 57 15.41 8.39 7.57
CA ILE A 57 14.49 9.35 8.19
C ILE A 57 15.33 10.41 8.89
N LYS A 58 15.39 11.62 8.31
CA LYS A 58 16.28 12.71 8.74
C LYS A 58 15.50 13.84 9.41
N SER A 59 15.92 14.26 10.60
CA SER A 59 15.38 15.44 11.27
C SER A 59 15.78 16.70 10.49
N LEU A 60 14.80 17.59 10.28
CA LEU A 60 15.04 18.90 9.70
C LEU A 60 15.44 19.96 10.74
N SER A 61 15.34 19.65 12.04
CA SER A 61 15.82 20.52 13.13
C SER A 61 17.35 20.50 13.25
N ASN A 62 17.95 19.31 13.39
CA ASN A 62 19.39 19.16 13.65
C ASN A 62 20.19 18.51 12.50
N GLY A 63 19.52 18.12 11.41
CA GLY A 63 20.14 17.54 10.21
C GLY A 63 20.58 16.06 10.31
N ARG A 64 20.37 15.40 11.46
CA ARG A 64 20.77 14.02 11.76
C ARG A 64 19.71 12.98 11.36
N GLN A 65 20.08 11.71 11.28
CA GLN A 65 19.17 10.60 10.94
C GLN A 65 18.64 9.91 12.20
N LEU A 66 17.42 9.37 12.16
CA LEU A 66 16.92 8.45 13.18
C LEU A 66 17.83 7.22 13.24
N ASP A 67 18.23 6.87 14.46
CA ASP A 67 19.19 5.82 14.77
C ASP A 67 18.76 5.10 16.07
N VAL A 68 19.37 3.96 16.36
CA VAL A 68 19.16 3.20 17.59
C VAL A 68 20.35 3.43 18.53
N GLN A 69 20.06 3.90 19.74
CA GLN A 69 21.05 4.42 20.68
C GLN A 69 22.24 3.45 20.91
N ASN A 70 23.46 3.97 20.79
CA ASN A 70 24.72 3.21 20.96
C ASN A 70 24.81 1.88 20.18
N GLY A 71 24.05 1.69 19.08
CA GLY A 71 24.05 0.44 18.32
C GLY A 71 23.48 -0.76 19.08
N ASN A 72 22.65 -0.53 20.10
CA ASN A 72 22.04 -1.60 20.88
C ASN A 72 20.93 -2.30 20.07
N MET A 73 21.13 -3.57 19.72
CA MET A 73 20.15 -4.35 18.93
C MET A 73 18.95 -4.92 19.76
N GLY A 74 18.89 -4.64 21.06
CA GLY A 74 17.90 -5.18 21.99
C GLY A 74 16.58 -4.40 22.10
N ASP A 75 15.52 -5.09 22.52
CA ASP A 75 14.25 -4.46 22.91
C ASP A 75 14.46 -3.44 24.05
N GLY A 76 13.77 -2.31 23.98
CA GLY A 76 13.90 -1.23 24.96
C GLY A 76 15.01 -0.21 24.69
N ALA A 77 15.89 -0.43 23.70
CA ALA A 77 16.88 0.57 23.29
C ALA A 77 16.19 1.82 22.72
N TYR A 78 16.59 3.01 23.17
CA TYR A 78 15.99 4.28 22.75
C TYR A 78 16.23 4.58 21.27
N ILE A 79 15.25 5.26 20.65
CA ILE A 79 15.45 5.91 19.36
C ILE A 79 16.04 7.29 19.61
N VAL A 80 17.02 7.64 18.78
CA VAL A 80 17.78 8.88 18.86
C VAL A 80 17.96 9.47 17.47
N THR A 81 18.56 10.65 17.37
CA THR A 81 19.15 11.13 16.13
C THR A 81 20.68 11.15 16.22
N ASN A 82 21.35 10.76 15.13
CA ASN A 82 22.79 10.63 15.05
C ASN A 82 23.32 11.12 13.69
N SER A 83 24.56 11.59 13.66
CA SER A 83 25.29 11.92 12.43
C SER A 83 25.44 10.69 11.52
N ALA A 84 25.75 10.90 10.25
CA ALA A 84 25.90 9.83 9.27
C ALA A 84 27.39 9.58 8.96
N PRO A 85 27.88 8.31 8.95
CA PRO A 85 27.16 7.09 9.29
C PRO A 85 26.97 6.90 10.80
N GLY A 86 25.77 6.54 11.23
CA GLY A 86 25.48 6.05 12.58
C GLY A 86 25.48 4.53 12.67
N TYR A 87 24.74 3.97 13.64
CA TYR A 87 24.74 2.53 13.91
C TYR A 87 23.72 1.75 13.07
N HIS A 88 22.44 2.15 13.15
CA HIS A 88 21.27 1.44 12.63
C HIS A 88 20.29 2.42 11.98
N GLN A 89 20.78 3.23 11.05
CA GLN A 89 20.02 4.31 10.40
C GLN A 89 19.13 3.85 9.22
N SER A 90 19.07 2.55 8.97
CA SER A 90 18.33 1.94 7.85
C SER A 90 16.94 1.46 8.31
N TRP A 91 15.89 2.09 7.79
CA TRP A 91 14.50 1.80 8.16
C TRP A 91 13.67 1.28 6.98
N ARG A 92 12.48 0.74 7.26
CA ARG A 92 11.45 0.40 6.28
C ARG A 92 10.04 0.63 6.85
N LEU A 93 9.06 0.90 5.99
CA LEU A 93 7.65 0.91 6.39
C LEU A 93 7.00 -0.45 6.12
N ASN A 94 6.24 -0.97 7.07
CA ASN A 94 5.31 -2.07 6.86
C ASN A 94 3.88 -1.52 6.91
N VAL A 95 3.31 -1.25 5.75
CA VAL A 95 2.03 -0.54 5.57
C VAL A 95 0.84 -1.50 5.67
N ASP A 96 -0.17 -1.12 6.45
CA ASP A 96 -1.49 -1.75 6.49
C ASP A 96 -2.37 -1.14 5.37
N PRO A 97 -2.73 -1.89 4.32
CA PRO A 97 -3.51 -1.34 3.20
C PRO A 97 -4.97 -1.05 3.56
N SER A 98 -5.45 -1.37 4.77
CA SER A 98 -6.82 -1.06 5.19
C SER A 98 -7.01 0.39 5.65
N ASP A 99 -5.95 1.03 6.16
CA ASP A 99 -5.97 2.41 6.65
C ASP A 99 -4.71 3.24 6.32
N TYR A 100 -3.71 2.66 5.66
CA TYR A 100 -2.42 3.27 5.29
C TYR A 100 -1.59 3.80 6.48
N THR A 101 -1.91 3.37 7.70
CA THR A 101 -0.93 3.40 8.80
C THR A 101 0.12 2.32 8.58
N PHE A 102 1.24 2.42 9.29
CA PHE A 102 2.37 1.51 9.14
C PHE A 102 3.12 1.32 10.45
N THR A 103 3.90 0.25 10.55
CA THR A 103 5.00 0.19 11.52
C THR A 103 6.30 0.66 10.85
N ILE A 104 7.11 1.41 11.59
CA ILE A 104 8.46 1.82 11.17
C ILE A 104 9.42 0.77 11.71
N VAL A 105 10.04 -0.03 10.83
CA VAL A 105 10.89 -1.16 11.22
C VAL A 105 12.34 -0.87 10.90
N ASN A 106 13.25 -1.15 11.83
CA ASN A 106 14.68 -1.11 11.60
C ASN A 106 15.12 -2.34 10.78
N ASN A 107 15.94 -2.13 9.75
CA ASN A 107 16.37 -3.22 8.86
C ASN A 107 17.44 -4.13 9.50
N ASP A 108 18.26 -3.60 10.41
CA ASP A 108 19.37 -4.35 11.01
C ASP A 108 18.89 -5.15 12.24
N THR A 109 18.01 -4.57 13.06
CA THR A 109 17.53 -5.18 14.31
C THR A 109 16.19 -5.91 14.18
N GLY A 110 15.47 -5.70 13.07
CA GLY A 110 14.14 -6.24 12.79
C GLY A 110 13.00 -5.67 13.66
N LYS A 111 13.27 -4.64 14.46
CA LYS A 111 12.35 -4.11 15.49
C LYS A 111 11.61 -2.86 15.04
N CYS A 112 10.43 -2.65 15.61
CA CYS A 112 9.56 -1.53 15.32
C CYS A 112 9.87 -0.36 16.25
N ILE A 113 9.77 0.89 15.79
CA ILE A 113 9.73 2.03 16.72
C ILE A 113 8.39 1.97 17.48
N ASP A 114 8.47 2.12 18.79
CA ASP A 114 7.41 1.85 19.75
C ASP A 114 7.43 2.92 20.84
N LEU A 115 6.25 3.39 21.23
CA LEU A 115 6.09 4.29 22.36
C LEU A 115 6.28 3.52 23.67
N ALA A 116 7.21 3.97 24.52
CA ALA A 116 7.49 3.32 25.78
C ALA A 116 6.33 3.49 26.78
N PHE A 117 5.95 2.42 27.47
CA PHE A 117 4.87 2.49 28.46
C PHE A 117 5.28 3.41 29.64
N LEU A 118 4.42 4.40 29.93
CA LEU A 118 4.59 5.44 30.98
C LEU A 118 5.68 6.51 30.75
N THR A 119 6.32 6.58 29.58
CA THR A 119 7.25 7.67 29.24
C THR A 119 7.06 8.11 27.78
N PRO A 120 7.25 9.40 27.43
CA PRO A 120 7.08 9.83 26.04
C PRO A 120 8.20 9.35 25.10
N ALA A 121 9.31 8.84 25.62
CA ALA A 121 10.48 8.44 24.84
C ALA A 121 10.18 7.30 23.85
N LEU A 122 10.69 7.42 22.62
CA LEU A 122 10.65 6.34 21.64
C LEU A 122 11.73 5.30 21.94
N ARG A 123 11.39 4.03 21.71
CA ARG A 123 12.32 2.89 21.73
C ARG A 123 12.14 2.03 20.49
N GLN A 124 13.08 1.15 20.21
CA GLN A 124 12.78 -0.04 19.42
C GLN A 124 12.18 -1.14 20.31
N GLN A 125 11.25 -1.91 19.75
CA GLN A 125 10.62 -3.05 20.40
C GLN A 125 10.29 -4.12 19.35
N THR A 126 10.29 -5.39 19.72
CA THR A 126 9.80 -6.49 18.88
C THR A 126 8.47 -6.12 18.21
N CYS A 127 8.41 -6.23 16.89
CA CYS A 127 7.22 -5.90 16.10
C CYS A 127 6.06 -6.85 16.46
N ALA A 128 5.05 -6.32 17.15
CA ALA A 128 3.90 -7.09 17.66
C ALA A 128 2.57 -6.68 17.01
N GLY A 129 2.56 -5.63 16.17
CA GLY A 129 1.33 -5.07 15.58
C GLY A 129 0.47 -4.29 16.58
N GLN A 130 1.01 -4.02 17.77
CA GLN A 130 0.34 -3.26 18.84
C GLN A 130 0.16 -1.78 18.48
N ALA A 131 -0.84 -1.13 19.09
CA ALA A 131 -1.23 0.24 18.74
C ALA A 131 -0.07 1.25 18.84
N SER A 132 0.79 1.13 19.87
CA SER A 132 1.98 1.97 20.09
C SER A 132 3.07 1.85 19.01
N GLN A 133 2.89 0.96 18.03
CA GLN A 133 3.77 0.81 16.86
C GLN A 133 3.11 1.29 15.55
N ARG A 134 1.86 1.77 15.56
CA ARG A 134 1.15 2.26 14.36
C ARG A 134 1.35 3.76 14.16
N TRP A 135 1.90 4.14 13.02
CA TRP A 135 2.22 5.51 12.63
C TRP A 135 1.58 5.86 11.29
N PHE A 136 1.43 7.15 10.98
CA PHE A 136 1.06 7.65 9.67
C PHE A 136 1.92 8.87 9.28
N LEU A 137 1.93 9.20 7.99
CA LEU A 137 2.60 10.38 7.45
C LEU A 137 1.59 11.50 7.22
N GLN A 138 2.00 12.73 7.57
CA GLN A 138 1.29 13.95 7.23
C GLN A 138 2.31 15.01 6.78
N PRO A 139 2.11 15.71 5.64
CA PRO A 139 3.01 16.80 5.24
C PRO A 139 3.10 17.88 6.32
N ALA A 140 4.30 18.40 6.53
CA ALA A 140 4.55 19.41 7.54
C ALA A 140 4.12 20.83 7.08
N PRO A 141 3.75 21.73 8.00
CA PRO A 141 3.53 23.14 7.68
C PRO A 141 4.78 23.78 7.06
N GLY A 142 4.58 24.63 6.05
CA GLY A 142 5.66 25.24 5.24
C GLY A 142 5.90 24.54 3.90
N GLY A 143 5.46 23.28 3.75
CA GLY A 143 5.46 22.55 2.48
C GLY A 143 6.79 21.90 2.09
N GLY A 144 6.85 21.40 0.85
CA GLY A 144 8.00 20.66 0.32
C GLY A 144 8.01 19.17 0.67
N ASP A 145 9.20 18.64 0.97
CA ASP A 145 9.46 17.21 1.24
C ASP A 145 9.54 16.88 2.74
N ALA A 146 8.97 17.74 3.59
CA ALA A 146 8.93 17.62 5.04
C ALA A 146 7.63 16.95 5.52
N PHE A 147 7.74 16.02 6.48
CA PHE A 147 6.61 15.29 7.04
C PHE A 147 6.64 15.29 8.56
N MET A 148 5.47 15.41 9.18
CA MET A 148 5.23 14.95 10.54
C MET A 148 4.96 13.44 10.50
N ILE A 149 5.67 12.69 11.33
CA ILE A 149 5.41 11.26 11.58
C ILE A 149 4.51 11.21 12.82
N ARG A 150 3.27 10.77 12.65
CA ARG A 150 2.23 10.88 13.70
C ARG A 150 1.81 9.50 14.20
N HIS A 151 1.65 9.35 15.51
CA HIS A 151 1.16 8.12 16.12
C HIS A 151 -0.35 7.98 15.91
N ALA A 152 -0.79 6.82 15.42
CA ALA A 152 -2.18 6.60 15.00
C ALA A 152 -3.17 6.50 16.18
N GLY A 153 -2.70 6.22 17.40
CA GLY A 153 -3.57 6.05 18.58
C GLY A 153 -3.99 7.36 19.25
N ASP A 154 -3.08 8.33 19.37
CA ASP A 154 -3.29 9.59 20.11
C ASP A 154 -3.00 10.87 19.30
N ASN A 155 -2.59 10.73 18.03
CA ASN A 155 -2.29 11.84 17.12
C ASN A 155 -1.11 12.74 17.55
N THR A 156 -0.26 12.29 18.48
CA THR A 156 1.03 12.94 18.79
C THR A 156 2.03 12.78 17.65
N CYS A 157 3.05 13.65 17.64
CA CYS A 157 4.12 13.68 16.64
C CYS A 157 5.40 13.08 17.21
N LEU A 158 6.17 12.39 16.37
CA LEU A 158 7.56 12.05 16.62
C LEU A 158 8.39 13.34 16.67
N ASP A 159 8.94 13.65 17.84
CA ASP A 159 9.64 14.89 18.17
C ASP A 159 11.13 14.60 18.44
N LEU A 160 11.98 15.60 18.21
CA LEU A 160 13.38 15.60 18.61
C LEU A 160 13.46 16.36 19.94
N LEU A 161 13.63 15.62 21.03
CA LEU A 161 13.52 16.12 22.40
C LEU A 161 14.34 17.42 22.58
N LEU A 162 13.63 18.51 22.86
CA LEU A 162 14.18 19.86 23.07
C LEU A 162 15.09 20.39 21.93
N GLY A 163 15.01 19.83 20.73
CA GLY A 163 15.85 20.22 19.58
C GLY A 163 17.32 19.82 19.72
N GLY A 164 17.61 18.70 20.41
CA GLY A 164 18.97 18.26 20.71
C GLY A 164 19.92 18.24 19.51
N ASN A 165 20.94 19.10 19.51
CA ASN A 165 21.90 19.26 18.41
C ASN A 165 23.22 18.52 18.65
N TYR A 166 23.13 17.24 19.04
CA TYR A 166 24.25 16.35 19.32
C TYR A 166 23.93 14.93 18.85
N ASP A 167 24.93 14.07 18.80
CA ASP A 167 24.77 12.65 18.45
C ASP A 167 24.23 11.87 19.66
N ASP A 168 23.43 10.81 19.41
CA ASP A 168 22.57 10.16 20.41
C ASP A 168 21.55 11.12 21.09
N ALA A 169 21.13 12.21 20.41
CA ALA A 169 20.06 13.10 20.90
C ALA A 169 18.68 12.40 20.84
N TRP A 170 17.99 12.32 21.98
CA TRP A 170 16.78 11.49 22.15
C TRP A 170 15.58 11.96 21.31
N THR A 171 14.70 11.02 20.97
CA THR A 171 13.37 11.31 20.41
C THR A 171 12.24 10.86 21.33
N ASP A 172 11.15 11.61 21.30
CA ASP A 172 9.96 11.38 22.13
C ASP A 172 8.67 11.68 21.35
N GLN A 173 7.52 11.34 21.93
CA GLN A 173 6.22 11.78 21.42
C GLN A 173 5.83 13.09 22.08
N TYR A 174 5.42 14.07 21.26
CA TYR A 174 4.90 15.33 21.77
C TYR A 174 3.60 15.75 21.06
N ALA A 175 2.85 16.66 21.67
CA ALA A 175 1.69 17.25 21.02
C ALA A 175 2.14 17.93 19.71
N CYS A 176 1.48 17.61 18.59
CA CYS A 176 1.86 18.19 17.31
C CYS A 176 1.77 19.72 17.36
N ASN A 177 2.89 20.37 17.06
CA ASN A 177 3.10 21.83 17.11
C ASN A 177 3.68 22.37 15.79
N GLY A 178 4.09 21.48 14.86
CA GLY A 178 4.60 21.84 13.54
C GLY A 178 6.01 22.46 13.52
N THR A 179 6.68 22.56 14.68
CA THR A 179 8.06 23.06 14.77
C THR A 179 9.05 22.10 14.11
N ALA A 180 10.25 22.60 13.76
CA ALA A 180 11.27 21.83 13.04
C ALA A 180 11.64 20.49 13.70
N ASN A 181 11.50 20.36 15.02
CA ASN A 181 11.77 19.11 15.74
C ASN A 181 10.85 17.96 15.32
N GLN A 182 9.63 18.29 14.86
CA GLN A 182 8.62 17.33 14.39
C GLN A 182 8.63 17.17 12.86
N GLN A 183 9.58 17.82 12.17
CA GLN A 183 9.67 17.78 10.71
C GLN A 183 10.79 16.85 10.26
N TRP A 184 10.41 15.84 9.48
CA TRP A 184 11.28 14.76 9.04
C TRP A 184 11.27 14.66 7.51
N ALA A 185 12.46 14.65 6.90
CA ALA A 185 12.63 14.23 5.52
C ALA A 185 12.77 12.71 5.49
N THR A 186 11.95 12.04 4.69
CA THR A 186 11.81 10.56 4.74
C THR A 186 12.76 9.81 3.80
N GLY A 187 13.37 10.51 2.84
CA GLY A 187 14.20 9.92 1.77
C GLY A 187 13.43 9.46 0.52
N PHE A 188 12.09 9.38 0.59
CA PHE A 188 11.21 8.90 -0.50
C PHE A 188 9.99 9.80 -0.70
N ALA A 189 10.21 11.12 -0.70
CA ALA A 189 9.18 12.14 -0.51
C ALA A 189 7.91 12.00 -1.38
N GLN A 190 8.01 11.53 -2.64
CA GLN A 190 6.80 11.30 -3.44
C GLN A 190 5.98 10.09 -2.98
N ALA A 191 6.61 8.96 -2.63
CA ALA A 191 5.90 7.82 -2.08
C ALA A 191 5.40 8.10 -0.64
N ALA A 192 6.09 8.97 0.10
CA ALA A 192 5.62 9.50 1.38
C ALA A 192 4.38 10.39 1.23
N ARG A 193 4.34 11.27 0.22
CA ARG A 193 3.13 12.03 -0.18
C ARG A 193 1.98 11.11 -0.54
N ASN A 194 2.21 10.08 -1.36
CA ASN A 194 1.16 9.14 -1.75
C ASN A 194 0.54 8.46 -0.52
N LEU A 195 1.35 7.90 0.38
CA LEU A 195 0.86 7.28 1.63
C LEU A 195 0.07 8.26 2.51
N ALA A 196 0.48 9.52 2.60
CA ALA A 196 -0.26 10.55 3.34
C ALA A 196 -1.62 10.87 2.69
N VAL A 197 -1.70 10.90 1.35
CA VAL A 197 -2.96 11.09 0.61
C VAL A 197 -3.88 9.88 0.76
N ASP A 198 -3.38 8.65 0.59
CA ASP A 198 -4.17 7.43 0.79
C ASP A 198 -4.71 7.34 2.23
N HIS A 199 -3.88 7.66 3.25
CA HIS A 199 -4.31 7.71 4.64
C HIS A 199 -5.39 8.79 4.89
N ALA A 200 -5.15 10.03 4.43
CA ALA A 200 -6.12 11.10 4.59
C ALA A 200 -7.43 10.81 3.85
N ALA A 201 -7.38 10.16 2.69
CA ALA A 201 -8.55 9.70 1.98
C ALA A 201 -9.34 8.67 2.81
N LYS A 202 -8.67 7.68 3.42
CA LYS A 202 -9.30 6.75 4.37
C LYS A 202 -9.91 7.43 5.60
N GLN A 203 -9.45 8.63 6.00
CA GLN A 203 -10.13 9.40 7.05
C GLN A 203 -11.31 10.22 6.52
N CYS A 204 -11.22 10.82 5.33
CA CYS A 204 -12.33 11.48 4.65
C CYS A 204 -13.53 10.55 4.42
N GLN A 205 -13.29 9.27 4.07
CA GLN A 205 -14.31 8.24 3.96
C GLN A 205 -15.13 8.06 5.27
N LYS A 206 -14.47 8.23 6.42
CA LYS A 206 -15.07 8.09 7.76
C LYS A 206 -15.69 9.39 8.26
N ASN A 207 -15.12 10.54 7.88
CA ASN A 207 -15.63 11.86 8.19
C ASN A 207 -15.43 12.85 7.02
N ILE A 208 -16.51 13.16 6.32
CA ILE A 208 -16.51 14.08 5.18
C ILE A 208 -16.01 15.49 5.55
N SER A 209 -16.17 15.95 6.79
CA SER A 209 -15.74 17.31 7.19
C SER A 209 -14.23 17.43 7.39
N ALA A 210 -13.49 16.32 7.40
CA ALA A 210 -12.03 16.31 7.48
C ALA A 210 -11.32 16.72 6.17
N CYS A 211 -12.07 16.96 5.08
CA CYS A 211 -11.50 17.49 3.85
C CYS A 211 -12.49 18.25 2.96
N SER A 212 -11.94 19.10 2.09
CA SER A 212 -12.70 19.87 1.10
C SER A 212 -11.98 19.88 -0.26
N TRP A 213 -12.72 20.18 -1.32
CA TRP A 213 -12.22 20.28 -2.68
C TRP A 213 -12.40 21.71 -3.21
N ALA A 214 -11.35 22.24 -3.84
CA ALA A 214 -11.37 23.53 -4.54
C ALA A 214 -11.00 23.34 -6.01
N THR A 215 -11.98 23.51 -6.90
CA THR A 215 -11.79 23.45 -8.36
C THR A 215 -10.90 24.59 -8.84
N LYS A 216 -9.82 24.26 -9.59
CA LYS A 216 -8.89 25.22 -10.21
C LYS A 216 -9.22 25.50 -11.66
N SER A 217 -9.45 24.47 -12.47
CA SER A 217 -9.86 24.61 -13.87
C SER A 217 -10.57 23.36 -14.37
N GLU A 218 -11.41 23.52 -15.38
CA GLU A 218 -12.13 22.42 -16.02
C GLU A 218 -11.93 22.48 -17.54
N ALA A 219 -11.41 21.39 -18.12
CA ALA A 219 -11.27 21.24 -19.55
C ALA A 219 -12.63 20.90 -20.21
N PRO A 220 -12.82 21.25 -21.50
CA PRO A 220 -13.84 20.64 -22.34
C PRO A 220 -13.73 19.10 -22.32
N ALA A 221 -14.84 18.44 -22.65
CA ALA A 221 -14.82 17.00 -22.85
C ALA A 221 -13.87 16.63 -24.01
N ALA A 222 -13.05 15.60 -23.83
CA ALA A 222 -12.09 15.13 -24.82
C ALA A 222 -12.02 13.59 -24.81
N PRO A 223 -11.79 12.93 -25.97
CA PRO A 223 -11.57 11.50 -26.02
C PRO A 223 -10.32 11.10 -25.23
N LEU A 224 -10.45 10.11 -24.36
CA LEU A 224 -9.34 9.44 -23.71
C LEU A 224 -8.65 8.44 -24.67
N PRO A 225 -7.41 8.01 -24.38
CA PRO A 225 -6.76 6.93 -25.11
C PRO A 225 -7.65 5.67 -25.15
N ARG A 226 -7.73 5.06 -26.34
CA ARG A 226 -8.52 3.86 -26.61
C ARG A 226 -8.01 2.66 -25.83
N VAL A 227 -8.92 1.88 -25.24
CA VAL A 227 -8.62 0.66 -24.49
C VAL A 227 -9.44 -0.52 -24.96
N CYS A 228 -8.92 -1.75 -24.82
CA CYS A 228 -9.69 -2.96 -25.11
C CYS A 228 -10.87 -3.05 -24.13
N ALA A 229 -12.10 -3.13 -24.65
CA ALA A 229 -13.30 -3.37 -23.84
C ALA A 229 -13.64 -4.87 -23.78
N SER A 230 -13.26 -5.63 -24.80
CA SER A 230 -13.44 -7.09 -24.87
C SER A 230 -12.11 -7.85 -24.91
N ALA A 231 -12.19 -9.17 -24.74
CA ALA A 231 -11.15 -10.06 -25.24
C ALA A 231 -11.03 -9.96 -26.77
N ILE A 232 -9.89 -10.39 -27.31
CA ILE A 232 -9.66 -10.48 -28.76
C ILE A 232 -10.13 -11.85 -29.25
N TRP A 233 -10.99 -11.88 -30.27
CA TRP A 233 -11.45 -13.10 -30.91
C TRP A 233 -10.72 -13.29 -32.24
N PHE A 234 -10.46 -14.54 -32.66
CA PHE A 234 -9.99 -14.87 -34.01
C PHE A 234 -10.98 -15.82 -34.68
N ASN A 235 -11.53 -15.43 -35.83
CA ASN A 235 -12.47 -16.24 -36.57
C ASN A 235 -11.75 -17.26 -37.46
N ASN A 236 -11.40 -18.41 -36.89
CA ASN A 236 -10.79 -19.53 -37.61
C ASN A 236 -11.81 -20.42 -38.36
N THR A 237 -12.96 -19.88 -38.79
CA THR A 237 -13.93 -20.59 -39.62
C THR A 237 -13.82 -20.21 -41.09
N SER A 238 -14.57 -20.88 -41.96
CA SER A 238 -14.68 -20.60 -43.40
C SER A 238 -15.80 -19.61 -43.76
N SER A 239 -16.37 -18.91 -42.78
CA SER A 239 -17.45 -17.94 -42.97
C SER A 239 -17.33 -16.76 -42.00
N THR A 240 -18.11 -15.70 -42.24
CA THR A 240 -18.21 -14.56 -41.32
C THR A 240 -19.00 -14.95 -40.07
N VAL A 241 -18.48 -14.61 -38.89
CA VAL A 241 -19.09 -14.89 -37.57
C VAL A 241 -19.46 -13.59 -36.88
N GLN A 242 -20.64 -13.54 -36.25
CA GLN A 242 -21.03 -12.42 -35.39
C GLN A 242 -20.66 -12.72 -33.93
N GLN A 243 -20.01 -11.76 -33.27
CA GLN A 243 -19.70 -11.77 -31.85
C GLN A 243 -20.43 -10.61 -31.17
N SER A 244 -21.24 -10.89 -30.16
CA SER A 244 -21.98 -9.87 -29.42
C SER A 244 -21.27 -9.54 -28.12
N PHE A 245 -20.85 -8.29 -27.99
CA PHE A 245 -20.33 -7.72 -26.75
C PHE A 245 -21.43 -6.94 -26.03
N ALA A 246 -21.54 -7.09 -24.72
CA ALA A 246 -22.46 -6.32 -23.89
C ALA A 246 -21.79 -6.03 -22.55
N VAL A 247 -22.09 -4.86 -21.99
CA VAL A 247 -21.44 -4.37 -20.76
C VAL A 247 -22.48 -4.18 -19.68
N THR A 248 -22.26 -4.85 -18.55
CA THR A 248 -23.17 -4.80 -17.39
C THR A 248 -22.85 -3.62 -16.46
N ASP A 249 -21.57 -3.32 -16.28
CA ASP A 249 -21.05 -2.27 -15.41
C ASP A 249 -19.76 -1.71 -16.07
N THR A 250 -19.65 -0.40 -16.29
CA THR A 250 -18.37 0.24 -16.70
C THR A 250 -18.27 1.68 -16.29
N SER A 251 -17.05 2.04 -15.91
CA SER A 251 -16.53 3.40 -15.73
C SER A 251 -17.23 4.25 -14.67
N GLY A 252 -16.47 5.23 -14.23
CA GLY A 252 -16.70 6.10 -13.11
C GLY A 252 -15.47 6.99 -12.98
N TRP A 253 -15.51 7.96 -12.08
CA TRP A 253 -14.46 8.96 -12.10
C TRP A 253 -13.15 8.36 -11.61
N SER A 254 -12.06 8.81 -12.20
CA SER A 254 -10.69 8.47 -11.79
C SER A 254 -9.94 9.76 -11.47
N ASN A 255 -8.81 9.64 -10.78
CA ASN A 255 -8.02 10.80 -10.38
C ASN A 255 -6.51 10.46 -10.37
N THR A 256 -5.66 11.39 -9.96
CA THR A 256 -4.20 11.29 -10.12
C THR A 256 -3.41 11.07 -8.83
N ILE A 257 -4.02 11.26 -7.66
CA ILE A 257 -3.38 11.03 -6.35
C ILE A 257 -4.25 10.11 -5.49
N GLY A 258 -3.63 9.20 -4.73
CA GLY A 258 -4.35 8.28 -3.83
C GLY A 258 -5.22 7.24 -4.55
N THR A 259 -4.89 5.97 -4.37
CA THR A 259 -5.70 4.84 -4.86
C THR A 259 -7.11 4.81 -4.28
N GLU A 260 -7.27 5.32 -3.05
CA GLU A 260 -8.54 5.38 -2.32
C GLU A 260 -9.44 6.57 -2.68
N LEU A 261 -8.90 7.60 -3.35
CA LEU A 261 -9.72 8.70 -3.85
C LEU A 261 -10.51 8.23 -5.08
N GLY A 262 -9.88 7.48 -6.01
CA GLY A 262 -10.55 7.02 -7.22
C GLY A 262 -11.68 5.99 -6.99
N SER A 263 -11.56 5.11 -6.01
CA SER A 263 -12.49 3.98 -5.79
C SER A 263 -13.93 4.44 -5.51
N ASP A 264 -14.11 5.38 -4.58
CA ASP A 264 -15.42 5.91 -4.18
C ASP A 264 -16.00 6.94 -5.16
N ILE A 265 -15.15 7.63 -5.93
CA ILE A 265 -15.60 8.51 -7.02
C ILE A 265 -15.92 7.68 -8.30
N GLY A 266 -15.51 6.41 -8.33
CA GLY A 266 -15.96 5.41 -9.29
C GLY A 266 -17.33 4.80 -8.97
N GLY A 267 -17.40 3.95 -7.94
CA GLY A 267 -18.44 2.92 -7.75
C GLY A 267 -19.90 3.39 -7.70
N GLY A 268 -20.86 2.52 -8.06
CA GLY A 268 -22.29 2.82 -8.25
C GLY A 268 -23.12 3.24 -7.03
N ALA A 269 -22.49 3.64 -5.93
CA ALA A 269 -23.13 4.33 -4.81
C ALA A 269 -22.82 5.84 -4.88
N GLU A 270 -23.59 6.65 -4.14
CA GLU A 270 -23.26 8.06 -3.87
C GLU A 270 -22.11 8.12 -2.86
N GLY A 271 -20.88 7.83 -3.32
CA GLY A 271 -19.67 7.85 -2.50
C GLY A 271 -19.40 9.22 -1.88
N VAL A 272 -18.83 9.23 -0.67
CA VAL A 272 -18.63 10.44 0.16
C VAL A 272 -17.88 11.54 -0.60
N PHE A 273 -16.82 11.18 -1.33
CA PHE A 273 -16.07 12.12 -2.17
C PHE A 273 -16.86 12.66 -3.38
N LYS A 274 -17.79 11.87 -3.96
CA LYS A 274 -18.67 12.38 -5.04
C LYS A 274 -19.48 13.55 -4.53
N ALA A 275 -19.97 13.51 -3.29
CA ALA A 275 -20.70 14.63 -2.70
C ALA A 275 -19.80 15.87 -2.56
N SER A 276 -18.60 15.73 -1.98
CA SER A 276 -17.64 16.84 -1.79
C SER A 276 -17.18 17.50 -3.09
N VAL A 277 -17.13 16.76 -4.21
CA VAL A 277 -16.75 17.32 -5.51
C VAL A 277 -17.96 17.84 -6.29
N LYS A 278 -19.14 17.19 -6.19
CA LYS A 278 -20.41 17.69 -6.75
C LYS A 278 -20.85 19.05 -6.18
N THR A 279 -20.53 19.37 -4.93
CA THR A 279 -20.87 20.69 -4.36
C THR A 279 -19.99 21.81 -4.94
N GLY A 280 -18.80 21.49 -5.44
CA GLY A 280 -17.86 22.45 -6.04
C GLY A 280 -17.94 22.58 -7.57
N ILE A 281 -18.79 21.79 -8.25
CA ILE A 281 -18.89 21.75 -9.72
C ILE A 281 -20.32 21.38 -10.15
N SER A 282 -20.93 22.15 -11.05
CA SER A 282 -22.25 21.83 -11.61
C SER A 282 -22.14 20.87 -12.81
N PHE A 283 -23.07 19.92 -12.90
CA PHE A 283 -22.99 18.82 -13.87
C PHE A 283 -24.30 18.56 -14.62
N GLN A 284 -24.14 18.10 -15.86
CA GLN A 284 -25.13 17.40 -16.69
C GLN A 284 -24.38 16.27 -17.41
N ASN A 285 -25.09 15.22 -17.86
CA ASN A 285 -24.54 14.12 -18.69
C ASN A 285 -23.33 13.35 -18.12
N VAL A 286 -23.07 13.41 -16.82
CA VAL A 286 -22.02 12.62 -16.15
C VAL A 286 -22.35 11.14 -16.24
N TRP A 287 -21.39 10.34 -16.68
CA TRP A 287 -21.52 8.89 -16.74
C TRP A 287 -21.00 8.27 -15.43
N SER A 288 -21.93 7.86 -14.56
CA SER A 288 -21.66 6.93 -13.47
C SER A 288 -22.13 5.54 -13.90
N GLY A 289 -21.25 4.54 -13.87
CA GLY A 289 -21.43 3.20 -14.47
C GLY A 289 -22.55 2.30 -13.93
N SER A 290 -23.51 2.83 -13.17
CA SER A 290 -24.65 2.11 -12.62
C SER A 290 -25.82 2.00 -13.62
N ARG A 291 -25.73 1.01 -14.52
CA ARG A 291 -26.86 0.25 -15.12
C ARG A 291 -28.07 1.05 -15.62
N SER A 292 -28.00 1.67 -16.80
CA SER A 292 -29.21 1.91 -17.65
C SER A 292 -28.95 2.38 -19.10
N VAL A 293 -28.20 1.63 -19.93
CA VAL A 293 -28.39 1.69 -21.40
C VAL A 293 -27.98 0.40 -22.13
N ASN A 294 -28.68 0.08 -23.22
CA ASN A 294 -28.50 -1.12 -24.04
C ASN A 294 -27.29 -1.03 -25.00
N ASN A 295 -26.09 -0.75 -24.48
CA ASN A 295 -24.89 -0.55 -25.31
C ASN A 295 -24.23 -1.88 -25.71
N SER A 296 -24.99 -2.77 -26.34
CA SER A 296 -24.49 -4.02 -26.94
C SER A 296 -23.96 -3.77 -28.35
N VAL A 297 -22.73 -4.22 -28.63
CA VAL A 297 -22.07 -4.09 -29.93
C VAL A 297 -21.90 -5.46 -30.57
N THR A 298 -22.46 -5.63 -31.77
CA THR A 298 -22.23 -6.83 -32.60
C THR A 298 -21.05 -6.60 -33.54
N VAL A 299 -19.94 -7.30 -33.30
CA VAL A 299 -18.77 -7.32 -34.19
C VAL A 299 -18.98 -8.42 -35.24
N THR A 300 -19.02 -8.03 -36.51
CA THR A 300 -19.15 -8.96 -37.64
C THR A 300 -17.74 -9.32 -38.14
N VAL A 301 -17.18 -10.42 -37.65
CA VAL A 301 -15.78 -10.82 -37.88
C VAL A 301 -15.66 -11.67 -39.16
N PRO A 302 -14.96 -11.21 -40.22
CA PRO A 302 -14.73 -12.01 -41.41
C PRO A 302 -13.92 -13.28 -41.13
N GLN A 303 -13.97 -14.26 -42.03
CA GLN A 303 -13.11 -15.44 -41.94
C GLN A 303 -11.61 -15.06 -41.89
N GLN A 304 -10.83 -15.79 -41.10
CA GLN A 304 -9.38 -15.58 -40.92
C GLN A 304 -9.00 -14.16 -40.48
N GLN A 305 -9.88 -13.48 -39.72
CA GLN A 305 -9.62 -12.18 -39.10
C GLN A 305 -9.80 -12.21 -37.59
N TYR A 306 -9.10 -11.28 -36.93
CA TYR A 306 -9.36 -10.89 -35.56
C TYR A 306 -10.56 -9.94 -35.47
N GLY A 307 -11.28 -9.99 -34.35
CA GLY A 307 -12.31 -9.04 -34.00
C GLY A 307 -12.25 -8.70 -32.51
N TRP A 308 -12.54 -7.44 -32.16
CA TRP A 308 -12.55 -6.96 -30.78
C TRP A 308 -13.38 -5.69 -30.63
N VAL A 309 -13.76 -5.35 -29.40
CA VAL A 309 -14.38 -4.08 -29.06
C VAL A 309 -13.38 -3.18 -28.32
N THR A 310 -13.30 -1.94 -28.75
CA THR A 310 -12.52 -0.87 -28.12
C THR A 310 -13.46 0.14 -27.48
N LEU A 311 -13.17 0.57 -26.25
CA LEU A 311 -13.81 1.72 -25.62
C LEU A 311 -13.08 3.00 -26.06
N ALA A 312 -13.83 3.92 -26.66
CA ALA A 312 -13.45 5.31 -26.81
C ALA A 312 -14.27 6.12 -25.80
N GLU A 313 -13.70 6.34 -24.61
CA GLU A 313 -14.35 7.11 -23.56
C GLU A 313 -14.16 8.62 -23.79
N LEU A 314 -15.23 9.38 -23.62
CA LEU A 314 -15.22 10.83 -23.59
C LEU A 314 -15.21 11.29 -22.13
N ALA A 315 -14.24 12.09 -21.73
CA ALA A 315 -14.13 12.57 -20.36
C ALA A 315 -13.75 14.05 -20.27
N ARG A 316 -14.22 14.72 -19.21
CA ARG A 316 -13.78 16.06 -18.81
C ARG A 316 -12.64 15.91 -17.80
N LYS A 317 -11.62 16.76 -17.86
CA LYS A 317 -10.55 16.80 -16.84
C LYS A 317 -10.72 18.05 -15.98
N VAL A 318 -10.90 17.85 -14.69
CA VAL A 318 -11.01 18.92 -13.70
C VAL A 318 -9.76 18.91 -12.83
N THR A 319 -9.01 19.99 -12.87
CA THR A 319 -7.91 20.22 -11.92
C THR A 319 -8.43 20.94 -10.69
N GLY A 320 -7.82 20.67 -9.55
CA GLY A 320 -8.16 21.32 -8.30
C GLY A 320 -7.25 20.89 -7.17
N THR A 321 -7.64 21.26 -5.96
CA THR A 321 -6.85 21.07 -4.75
C THR A 321 -7.74 20.47 -3.67
N TRP A 322 -7.37 19.29 -3.18
CA TRP A 322 -7.85 18.78 -1.91
C TRP A 322 -7.20 19.55 -0.77
N THR A 323 -7.98 19.95 0.22
CA THR A 323 -7.50 20.36 1.54
C THR A 323 -7.89 19.29 2.54
N PHE A 324 -6.92 18.70 3.23
CA PHE A 324 -7.12 17.74 4.30
C PHE A 324 -6.85 18.42 5.64
N ASP A 325 -7.86 18.49 6.51
CA ASP A 325 -7.70 18.91 7.91
C ASP A 325 -8.36 17.89 8.83
N ALA A 326 -7.60 16.86 9.18
CA ALA A 326 -8.06 15.81 10.07
C ALA A 326 -7.92 16.19 11.56
N GLN A 327 -6.86 16.91 11.95
CA GLN A 327 -6.58 17.32 13.34
C GLN A 327 -5.70 18.60 13.45
N GLY A 328 -6.09 19.72 12.85
CA GLY A 328 -5.55 21.06 13.17
C GLY A 328 -4.23 21.44 12.49
N PHE A 329 -3.80 20.67 11.50
CA PHE A 329 -2.67 21.00 10.62
C PHE A 329 -3.10 20.81 9.16
N PRO A 330 -3.93 21.73 8.63
CA PRO A 330 -4.45 21.64 7.28
C PRO A 330 -3.32 21.61 6.25
N TRP A 331 -3.39 20.66 5.32
CA TRP A 331 -2.44 20.52 4.22
C TRP A 331 -3.17 20.22 2.91
N THR A 332 -2.51 20.48 1.79
CA THR A 332 -3.14 20.41 0.46
C THR A 332 -2.45 19.43 -0.48
N ALA A 333 -3.22 18.89 -1.41
CA ALA A 333 -2.72 18.11 -2.53
C ALA A 333 -3.47 18.48 -3.81
N ASP A 334 -2.72 18.75 -4.88
CA ASP A 334 -3.28 19.01 -6.20
C ASP A 334 -3.62 17.70 -6.92
N ASP A 335 -4.75 17.69 -7.62
CA ASP A 335 -5.29 16.51 -8.29
C ASP A 335 -5.93 16.89 -9.63
N THR A 336 -5.96 15.93 -10.55
CA THR A 336 -6.71 15.99 -11.81
C THR A 336 -7.74 14.88 -11.84
N ILE A 337 -8.98 15.23 -11.51
CA ILE A 337 -10.13 14.33 -11.57
C ILE A 337 -10.56 14.21 -13.04
N THR A 338 -10.60 12.99 -13.55
CA THR A 338 -11.11 12.64 -14.88
C THR A 338 -12.54 12.12 -14.73
N ILE A 339 -13.48 12.83 -15.34
CA ILE A 339 -14.93 12.66 -15.21
C ILE A 339 -15.48 12.12 -16.53
N PRO A 340 -15.86 10.82 -16.61
CA PRO A 340 -16.50 10.27 -17.79
C PRO A 340 -17.86 10.93 -18.05
N VAL A 341 -18.17 11.18 -19.32
CA VAL A 341 -19.44 11.75 -19.77
C VAL A 341 -20.04 10.92 -20.90
N THR A 342 -21.36 10.87 -20.98
CA THR A 342 -22.03 10.10 -22.05
C THR A 342 -21.88 10.79 -23.40
N SER A 343 -22.03 12.12 -23.44
CA SER A 343 -21.87 12.97 -24.62
C SER A 343 -21.59 14.44 -24.28
N ASP A 344 -21.12 15.20 -25.26
CA ASP A 344 -20.96 16.66 -25.20
C ASP A 344 -21.83 17.40 -26.25
N PRO A 345 -22.04 18.73 -26.10
CA PRO A 345 -22.84 19.52 -27.04
C PRO A 345 -22.26 19.67 -28.46
N ASN A 346 -21.00 19.27 -28.69
CA ASN A 346 -20.35 19.33 -30.01
C ASN A 346 -20.52 18.01 -30.79
N GLY A 347 -21.18 17.00 -30.21
CA GLY A 347 -21.39 15.69 -30.81
C GLY A 347 -20.34 14.64 -30.42
N GLY A 348 -19.45 14.92 -29.47
CA GLY A 348 -18.64 13.88 -28.84
C GLY A 348 -19.52 12.91 -28.05
N ALA A 349 -19.14 11.62 -28.02
CA ALA A 349 -19.81 10.60 -27.23
C ALA A 349 -18.84 9.52 -26.73
N THR A 350 -19.16 8.92 -25.57
CA THR A 350 -18.50 7.69 -25.12
C THR A 350 -19.07 6.50 -25.89
N LEU A 351 -18.19 5.74 -26.58
CA LEU A 351 -18.59 4.72 -27.55
C LEU A 351 -17.82 3.41 -27.40
N TYR A 352 -18.55 2.30 -27.57
CA TYR A 352 -17.97 1.00 -27.86
C TYR A 352 -17.88 0.82 -29.38
N ILE A 353 -16.67 0.58 -29.88
CA ILE A 353 -16.35 0.50 -31.30
C ILE A 353 -16.05 -0.95 -31.67
N ALA A 354 -16.77 -1.49 -32.65
CA ALA A 354 -16.46 -2.77 -33.27
C ALA A 354 -15.24 -2.63 -34.19
N ASN A 355 -14.24 -3.50 -34.02
CA ASN A 355 -13.03 -3.53 -34.86
C ASN A 355 -12.82 -4.93 -35.42
N THR A 356 -12.28 -5.00 -36.64
CA THR A 356 -11.83 -6.25 -37.27
C THR A 356 -10.56 -6.00 -38.09
N SER A 357 -9.67 -7.01 -38.16
CA SER A 357 -8.43 -6.92 -38.93
C SER A 357 -7.83 -8.30 -39.21
N ALA A 358 -7.08 -8.44 -40.31
CA ALA A 358 -6.28 -9.64 -40.58
C ALA A 358 -5.13 -9.85 -39.56
N THR A 359 -4.69 -8.78 -38.90
CA THR A 359 -3.65 -8.81 -37.85
C THR A 359 -4.05 -7.95 -36.66
N PHE A 360 -3.69 -8.39 -35.45
CA PHE A 360 -3.88 -7.64 -34.22
C PHE A 360 -2.52 -7.30 -33.58
N SER A 361 -2.34 -6.05 -33.17
CA SER A 361 -1.15 -5.55 -32.45
C SER A 361 -1.49 -4.88 -31.13
N SER A 362 -2.57 -4.10 -31.10
CA SER A 362 -3.01 -3.28 -29.97
C SER A 362 -4.46 -2.82 -30.18
N CYS A 363 -5.11 -2.35 -29.10
CA CYS A 363 -6.46 -1.74 -29.17
C CYS A 363 -6.44 -0.20 -29.32
N SER A 364 -5.25 0.38 -29.45
CA SER A 364 -4.94 1.81 -29.52
C SER A 364 -5.09 2.38 -30.93
#